data_AF-A0A1F8NMZ5-F1
#
_entry.id   AF-A0A1F8NMZ5-F1
#
_cell.length_a   1.000
_cell.length_b   1.000
_cell.length_c   1.000
_cell.angle_alpha   90.00
_cell.angle_beta   90.00
_cell.angle_gamma   90.00
#
_symmetry.space_group_name_H-M   'P 1'
#
loop_
_entity.id
_entity.type
_entity.pdbx_description
1 polymer ?
#
loop_
_entity_poly.entity_id
_entity_poly.type
_entity_poly.pdbx_seq_one_letter_code
_entity_poly.pdbx_strand_id
1 'polypeptide(L)'
;MFSSLRSWLNIKVLLGAIIFAVCIFAILLAILWSAKAEAISQAPATAFLNIIEAPTETPPAPVVTQTPTAEPTSVQDVPLPSGNIAIGDYVQVAGTGGDGLRLHVTAGVSSEVHYIAIESEVFLVRDGPINADDYIWWLLQDPYTENEVGWGVSNYLGVVQNP
;
A
#
# COMPACT_ATOMS: atom_id res chain seq x y z
N MET A 1 25.85 41.41 -52.19
CA MET A 1 25.66 40.52 -51.03
C MET A 1 25.51 39.02 -51.42
N PHE A 2 25.56 38.64 -52.70
CA PHE A 2 25.37 37.23 -53.13
C PHE A 2 26.68 36.49 -53.56
N SER A 3 27.83 37.15 -53.60
CA SER A 3 29.11 36.54 -54.01
C SER A 3 29.80 35.75 -52.90
N SER A 4 29.64 36.15 -51.63
CA SER A 4 30.16 35.45 -50.45
C SER A 4 29.45 34.10 -50.21
N LEU A 5 28.19 33.98 -50.61
CA LEU A 5 27.41 32.74 -50.51
C LEU A 5 27.92 31.66 -51.48
N ARG A 6 28.44 32.07 -52.65
CA ARG A 6 28.96 31.15 -53.68
C ARG A 6 30.36 30.62 -53.34
N SER A 7 31.15 31.34 -52.52
CA SER A 7 32.45 30.89 -52.03
C SER A 7 32.33 29.89 -50.86
N TRP A 8 31.24 29.94 -50.09
CA TRP A 8 30.90 28.91 -49.11
C TRP A 8 30.44 27.61 -49.77
N LEU A 9 29.83 27.71 -50.97
CA LEU A 9 29.40 26.57 -51.79
C LEU A 9 30.52 26.07 -52.72
N ASN A 10 31.73 25.93 -52.19
CA ASN A 10 32.85 25.31 -52.89
C ASN A 10 32.72 23.79 -52.83
N ILE A 11 33.04 23.08 -53.93
CA ILE A 11 32.95 21.61 -54.01
C ILE A 11 33.73 20.92 -52.88
N LYS A 12 34.84 21.51 -52.43
CA LYS A 12 35.65 21.02 -51.31
C LYS A 12 34.93 21.14 -49.96
N VAL A 13 34.18 22.22 -49.75
CA VAL A 13 33.37 22.44 -48.53
C VAL A 13 32.17 21.50 -48.53
N LEU A 14 31.53 21.31 -49.70
CA LEU A 14 30.45 20.34 -49.86
C LEU A 14 30.93 18.90 -49.57
N LEU A 15 32.09 18.51 -50.10
CA LEU A 15 32.71 17.21 -49.80
C LEU A 15 33.02 17.06 -48.30
N GLY A 16 33.58 18.09 -47.68
CA GLY A 16 33.87 18.09 -46.24
C GLY A 16 32.62 17.95 -45.38
N ALA A 17 31.56 18.68 -45.72
CA ALA A 17 30.27 18.61 -45.01
C ALA A 17 29.60 17.23 -45.17
N ILE A 18 29.67 16.63 -46.36
CA ILE A 18 29.16 15.27 -46.60
C ILE A 18 29.92 14.24 -45.77
N ILE A 19 31.26 14.30 -45.75
CA ILE A 19 32.08 13.40 -44.95
C ILE A 19 31.77 13.54 -43.46
N PHE A 20 31.64 14.77 -42.97
CA PHE A 20 31.29 15.05 -41.58
C PHE A 20 29.90 14.52 -41.21
N ALA A 21 28.90 14.70 -42.08
CA ALA A 21 27.56 14.18 -41.89
C ALA A 21 27.53 12.64 -41.87
N VAL A 22 28.29 11.98 -42.75
CA VAL A 22 28.42 10.52 -42.79
C VAL A 22 29.10 10.00 -41.52
N CYS A 23 30.14 10.67 -41.03
CA CYS A 23 30.78 10.32 -39.76
C CYS A 23 29.80 10.42 -38.58
N ILE A 24 29.04 11.52 -38.47
CA ILE A 24 28.04 11.68 -37.41
C ILE A 24 26.97 10.59 -37.50
N PHE A 25 26.47 10.31 -38.71
CA PHE A 25 25.45 9.29 -38.91
C PHE A 25 25.96 7.89 -38.51
N ALA A 26 27.19 7.54 -38.88
CA ALA A 26 27.81 6.28 -38.48
C ALA A 26 27.98 6.15 -36.95
N ILE A 27 28.38 7.24 -36.28
CA ILE A 27 28.50 7.27 -34.81
C ILE A 27 27.12 7.08 -34.16
N LEU A 28 26.08 7.73 -34.67
CA LEU A 28 24.72 7.56 -34.16
C LEU A 28 24.22 6.13 -34.35
N LEU A 29 24.48 5.50 -35.50
CA LEU A 29 24.15 4.09 -35.70
C LEU A 29 24.89 3.18 -34.72
N ALA A 30 26.16 3.44 -34.44
CA ALA A 30 26.94 2.67 -33.47
C ALA A 30 26.35 2.80 -32.06
N ILE A 31 25.96 4.01 -31.63
CA ILE A 31 25.32 4.24 -30.33
C ILE A 31 23.97 3.51 -30.25
N LEU A 32 23.14 3.60 -31.29
CA LEU A 32 21.84 2.90 -31.34
C LEU A 32 22.03 1.37 -31.32
N TRP A 33 23.09 0.85 -31.93
CA TRP A 33 23.42 -0.56 -31.84
C TRP A 33 23.92 -0.95 -30.46
N SER A 34 24.72 -0.14 -29.78
CA SER A 34 25.13 -0.40 -28.40
C SER A 34 23.98 -0.29 -27.40
N ALA A 35 22.95 0.53 -27.69
CA ALA A 35 21.76 0.66 -26.86
C ALA A 35 20.80 -0.55 -26.95
N LYS A 36 21.08 -1.56 -27.80
CA LYS A 36 20.32 -2.81 -27.77
C LYS A 36 20.60 -3.50 -26.43
N ALA A 37 19.58 -3.62 -25.59
CA ALA A 37 19.70 -4.23 -24.26
C ALA A 37 20.22 -5.67 -24.40
N GLU A 38 21.29 -6.01 -23.69
CA GLU A 38 21.65 -7.40 -23.46
C GLU A 38 20.49 -8.06 -22.72
N ALA A 39 19.88 -9.05 -23.36
CA ALA A 39 18.85 -9.87 -22.73
C ALA A 39 19.50 -10.58 -21.54
N ILE A 40 19.16 -10.13 -20.33
CA ILE A 40 19.55 -10.82 -19.11
C ILE A 40 18.89 -12.20 -19.19
N SER A 41 19.71 -13.23 -19.36
CA SER A 41 19.27 -14.62 -19.32
C SER A 41 18.86 -14.92 -17.88
N GLN A 42 17.56 -14.79 -17.59
CA GLN A 42 16.99 -15.17 -16.31
C GLN A 42 17.11 -16.69 -16.18
N ALA A 43 18.07 -17.14 -15.36
CA ALA A 43 18.15 -18.55 -14.99
C ALA A 43 16.85 -18.97 -14.27
N PRO A 44 16.29 -20.15 -14.57
CA PRO A 44 15.03 -20.59 -13.95
C PRO A 44 15.25 -20.78 -12.44
N ALA A 45 14.47 -20.06 -11.63
CA ALA A 45 14.42 -20.26 -10.20
C ALA A 45 13.82 -21.64 -9.90
N THR A 46 14.65 -22.60 -9.50
CA THR A 46 14.18 -23.90 -9.00
C THR A 46 13.61 -23.71 -7.60
N ALA A 47 12.29 -23.74 -7.49
CA ALA A 47 11.59 -23.77 -6.21
C ALA A 47 11.90 -25.08 -5.48
N PHE A 48 12.41 -24.99 -4.26
CA PHE A 48 12.61 -26.14 -3.37
C PHE A 48 11.36 -26.31 -2.49
N LEU A 49 10.65 -27.43 -2.65
CA LEU A 49 9.50 -27.80 -1.83
C LEU A 49 9.96 -28.70 -0.69
N ASN A 50 9.99 -28.17 0.53
CA ASN A 50 10.33 -28.95 1.73
C ASN A 50 9.06 -29.46 2.42
N ILE A 51 8.74 -30.73 2.22
CA ILE A 51 7.59 -31.39 2.85
C ILE A 51 8.01 -31.81 4.26
N ILE A 52 7.39 -31.21 5.27
CA ILE A 52 7.50 -31.67 6.67
C ILE A 52 6.33 -32.60 6.97
N GLU A 53 6.61 -33.77 7.52
CA GLU A 53 5.55 -34.69 7.99
C GLU A 53 4.92 -34.13 9.26
N ALA A 54 3.58 -34.20 9.35
CA ALA A 54 2.83 -33.72 10.50
C ALA A 54 2.98 -34.69 11.70
N PRO A 55 3.08 -34.19 12.94
CA PRO A 55 3.11 -35.03 14.14
C PRO A 55 1.80 -35.83 14.32
N THR A 56 1.93 -37.12 14.63
CA THR A 56 0.83 -38.08 14.86
C THR A 56 -0.08 -37.68 16.03
N GLU A 57 -1.39 -37.90 15.88
CA GLU A 57 -2.43 -37.54 16.85
C GLU A 57 -2.22 -38.11 18.25
N THR A 58 -2.51 -37.27 19.24
CA THR A 58 -2.49 -37.58 20.66
C THR A 58 -3.73 -38.40 21.05
N PRO A 59 -3.63 -39.44 21.91
CA PRO A 59 -4.79 -40.25 22.30
C PRO A 59 -5.93 -39.42 22.92
N PRO A 60 -7.21 -39.75 22.66
CA PRO A 60 -8.34 -39.02 23.21
C PRO A 60 -8.38 -39.14 24.74
N ALA A 61 -8.50 -38.00 25.42
CA ALA A 61 -8.64 -37.91 26.87
C ALA A 61 -9.98 -38.49 27.36
N PRO A 62 -10.05 -39.03 28.59
CA PRO A 62 -11.27 -39.59 29.15
C PRO A 62 -12.34 -38.51 29.39
N VAL A 63 -13.59 -38.83 29.06
CA VAL A 63 -14.75 -37.95 29.25
C VAL A 63 -15.00 -37.74 30.74
N VAL A 64 -14.81 -36.51 31.21
CA VAL A 64 -15.21 -36.07 32.55
C VAL A 64 -16.65 -35.53 32.47
N THR A 65 -17.54 -36.09 33.27
CA THR A 65 -18.90 -35.59 33.49
C THR A 65 -18.82 -34.15 34.00
N GLN A 66 -19.28 -33.19 33.20
CA GLN A 66 -19.29 -31.77 33.56
C GLN A 66 -20.40 -31.50 34.59
N THR A 67 -20.01 -31.26 35.84
CA THR A 67 -20.74 -30.35 36.75
C THR A 67 -20.92 -29.01 36.04
N PRO A 68 -22.09 -28.36 36.03
CA PRO A 68 -22.25 -27.04 35.42
C PRO A 68 -21.37 -26.03 36.15
N THR A 69 -20.17 -25.85 35.60
CA THR A 69 -19.20 -24.83 35.97
C THR A 69 -19.44 -23.66 35.04
N ALA A 70 -19.64 -22.47 35.61
CA ALA A 70 -19.87 -21.26 34.85
C ALA A 70 -18.81 -21.14 33.74
N GLU A 71 -19.31 -20.99 32.52
CA GLU A 71 -18.54 -20.80 31.30
C GLU A 71 -17.52 -19.67 31.52
N PRO A 72 -16.23 -19.87 31.16
CA PRO A 72 -15.33 -18.74 31.06
C PRO A 72 -15.85 -17.87 29.91
N THR A 73 -16.52 -16.77 30.26
CA THR A 73 -16.80 -15.68 29.34
C THR A 73 -15.51 -15.38 28.61
N SER A 74 -15.48 -15.70 27.32
CA SER A 74 -14.49 -15.15 26.40
C SER A 74 -14.59 -13.64 26.57
N VAL A 75 -13.63 -13.06 27.31
CA VAL A 75 -13.38 -11.64 27.23
C VAL A 75 -12.76 -11.47 25.85
N GLN A 76 -13.61 -11.46 24.83
CA GLN A 76 -13.36 -10.67 23.64
C GLN A 76 -13.05 -9.30 24.24
N ASP A 77 -11.78 -8.91 24.17
CA ASP A 77 -11.29 -7.63 24.67
C ASP A 77 -12.10 -6.60 23.90
N VAL A 78 -13.24 -6.20 24.48
CA VAL A 78 -14.12 -5.20 23.88
C VAL A 78 -13.24 -3.98 23.90
N PRO A 79 -12.80 -3.50 22.73
CA PRO A 79 -11.98 -2.30 22.68
C PRO A 79 -12.67 -1.24 23.51
N LEU A 80 -11.92 -0.62 24.43
CA LEU A 80 -12.47 0.31 25.41
C LEU A 80 -13.44 1.26 24.72
N PRO A 81 -14.63 1.53 25.29
CA PRO A 81 -15.55 2.49 24.71
C PRO A 81 -14.78 3.78 24.50
N SER A 82 -14.66 4.16 23.23
CA SER A 82 -13.98 5.36 22.80
C SER A 82 -14.46 6.49 23.69
N GLY A 83 -13.54 7.15 24.41
CA GLY A 83 -13.86 8.43 25.03
C GLY A 83 -14.53 9.30 23.97
N ASN A 84 -15.51 10.14 24.38
CA ASN A 84 -16.35 10.92 23.45
C ASN A 84 -15.55 11.47 22.26
N ILE A 85 -15.63 10.81 21.11
CA ILE A 85 -14.95 11.25 19.88
C ILE A 85 -15.74 12.44 19.35
N ALA A 86 -15.04 13.53 19.03
CA ALA A 86 -15.60 14.67 18.35
C ALA A 86 -14.90 14.91 17.00
N ILE A 87 -15.60 15.63 16.12
CA ILE A 87 -15.01 16.09 14.86
C ILE A 87 -13.84 17.03 15.18
N GLY A 88 -12.69 16.79 14.55
CA GLY A 88 -11.44 17.51 14.81
C GLY A 88 -10.51 16.83 15.81
N ASP A 89 -10.94 15.75 16.47
CA ASP A 89 -10.07 14.97 17.35
C ASP A 89 -9.09 14.11 16.56
N TYR A 90 -7.96 13.81 17.18
CA TYR A 90 -7.03 12.79 16.72
C TYR A 90 -7.37 11.47 17.40
N VAL A 91 -7.51 10.43 16.60
CA VAL A 91 -7.81 9.08 17.06
C VAL A 91 -6.72 8.12 16.61
N GLN A 92 -6.33 7.21 17.49
CA GLN A 92 -5.39 6.16 17.23
C GLN A 92 -6.13 4.82 17.08
N VAL A 93 -5.73 4.02 16.09
CA VAL A 93 -6.24 2.66 15.91
C VAL A 93 -5.68 1.75 17.00
N ALA A 94 -6.57 1.08 17.74
CA ALA A 94 -6.21 0.20 18.85
C ALA A 94 -7.13 -1.03 18.92
N GLY A 95 -6.65 -2.12 19.52
CA GLY A 95 -7.45 -3.32 19.76
C GLY A 95 -7.67 -4.20 18.52
N THR A 96 -6.88 -4.00 17.46
CA THR A 96 -6.91 -4.81 16.24
C THR A 96 -5.99 -6.04 16.32
N GLY A 97 -5.11 -6.12 17.32
CA GLY A 97 -4.21 -7.27 17.52
C GLY A 97 -3.26 -7.54 16.35
N GLY A 98 -2.82 -6.49 15.66
CA GLY A 98 -1.97 -6.58 14.46
C GLY A 98 -2.68 -6.75 13.11
N ASP A 99 -3.98 -7.07 13.05
CA ASP A 99 -4.69 -7.28 11.77
C ASP A 99 -5.06 -5.96 11.05
N GLY A 100 -5.02 -4.84 11.78
CA GLY A 100 -5.42 -3.52 11.30
C GLY A 100 -6.94 -3.30 11.27
N LEU A 101 -7.34 -2.04 11.16
CA LEU A 101 -8.72 -1.58 11.04
C LEU A 101 -9.03 -1.30 9.57
N ARG A 102 -10.07 -1.94 9.05
CA ARG A 102 -10.56 -1.68 7.69
C ARG A 102 -11.33 -0.36 7.70
N LEU A 103 -10.88 0.58 6.88
CA LEU A 103 -11.58 1.81 6.59
C LEU A 103 -12.39 1.64 5.30
N HIS A 104 -13.69 1.83 5.41
CA HIS A 104 -14.63 1.60 4.33
C HIS A 104 -14.92 2.89 3.55
N VAL A 105 -15.28 2.78 2.27
CA VAL A 105 -15.69 3.94 1.44
C VAL A 105 -16.95 4.62 2.01
N THR A 106 -17.85 3.82 2.59
CA THR A 106 -19.07 4.27 3.26
C THR A 106 -19.20 3.62 4.64
N ALA A 107 -19.97 4.23 5.55
CA ALA A 107 -20.23 3.67 6.86
C ALA A 107 -21.05 2.37 6.74
N GLY A 108 -20.40 1.22 6.93
CA GLY A 108 -21.05 -0.09 6.90
C GLY A 108 -20.06 -1.24 6.71
N VAL A 109 -20.32 -2.37 7.36
CA VAL A 109 -19.44 -3.56 7.33
C VAL A 109 -19.42 -4.21 5.95
N SER A 110 -20.50 -4.05 5.19
CA SER A 110 -20.64 -4.55 3.81
C SER A 110 -20.06 -3.63 2.73
N SER A 111 -19.62 -2.41 3.10
CA SER A 111 -19.03 -1.47 2.15
C SER A 111 -17.67 -1.94 1.65
N GLU A 112 -17.28 -1.50 0.45
CA GLU A 112 -15.92 -1.66 -0.05
C GLU A 112 -14.90 -1.06 0.93
N VAL A 113 -13.78 -1.75 1.11
CA VAL A 113 -12.65 -1.33 1.94
C VAL A 113 -11.74 -0.44 1.10
N HIS A 114 -11.59 0.81 1.51
CA HIS A 114 -10.70 1.79 0.87
C HIS A 114 -9.26 1.67 1.37
N TYR A 115 -9.09 1.43 2.67
CA TYR A 115 -7.79 1.40 3.33
C TYR A 115 -7.76 0.43 4.51
N ILE A 116 -6.59 -0.06 4.88
CA ILE A 116 -6.39 -0.84 6.11
C ILE A 116 -5.41 -0.07 6.97
N ALA A 117 -5.93 0.54 8.03
CA ALA A 117 -5.14 1.26 9.01
C ALA A 117 -4.46 0.28 9.96
N ILE A 118 -3.15 0.40 10.11
CA ILE A 118 -2.39 -0.49 10.99
C ILE A 118 -2.58 -0.10 12.46
N GLU A 119 -2.24 -1.02 13.35
CA GLU A 119 -2.30 -0.76 14.79
C GLU A 119 -1.38 0.42 15.18
N SER A 120 -1.84 1.25 16.12
CA SER A 120 -1.15 2.47 16.57
C SER A 120 -1.05 3.60 15.55
N GLU A 121 -1.67 3.48 14.38
CA GLU A 121 -1.77 4.57 13.40
C GLU A 121 -2.76 5.65 13.85
N VAL A 122 -2.48 6.92 13.53
CA VAL A 122 -3.23 8.08 14.03
C VAL A 122 -3.92 8.80 12.87
N PHE A 123 -5.21 9.07 13.02
CA PHE A 123 -6.06 9.75 12.05
C PHE A 123 -6.74 10.98 12.66
N LEU A 124 -7.08 11.93 11.80
CA LEU A 124 -7.94 13.06 12.14
C LEU A 124 -9.40 12.71 11.83
N VAL A 125 -10.28 12.95 12.79
CA VAL A 125 -11.73 12.75 12.62
C VAL A 125 -12.30 13.93 11.82
N ARG A 126 -12.83 13.64 10.63
CA ARG A 126 -13.40 14.64 9.71
C ARG A 126 -14.91 14.72 9.74
N ASP A 127 -15.59 13.61 10.00
CA ASP A 127 -17.05 13.51 9.96
C ASP A 127 -17.56 12.32 10.81
N GLY A 128 -18.86 12.31 11.11
CA GLY A 128 -19.53 11.33 11.98
C GLY A 128 -20.22 11.99 13.18
N PRO A 129 -20.87 11.21 14.07
CA PRO A 129 -21.01 9.75 14.03
C PRO A 129 -22.14 9.28 13.09
N ILE A 130 -21.90 8.22 12.33
CA ILE A 130 -22.95 7.49 11.60
C ILE A 130 -23.21 6.15 12.29
N ASN A 131 -24.47 5.87 12.62
CA ASN A 131 -24.87 4.56 13.15
C ASN A 131 -25.29 3.67 11.97
N ALA A 132 -24.54 2.60 11.73
CA ALA A 132 -24.80 1.63 10.67
C ALA A 132 -24.31 0.24 11.10
N ASP A 133 -25.09 -0.80 10.79
CA ASP A 133 -24.78 -2.19 11.12
C ASP A 133 -24.46 -2.43 12.61
N ASP A 134 -25.17 -1.76 13.52
CA ASP A 134 -24.95 -1.78 14.98
C ASP A 134 -23.58 -1.25 15.44
N TYR A 135 -22.85 -0.56 14.55
CA TYR A 135 -21.60 0.12 14.84
C TYR A 135 -21.71 1.63 14.67
N ILE A 136 -20.87 2.35 15.42
CA ILE A 136 -20.67 3.79 15.26
C ILE A 136 -19.48 3.98 14.34
N TRP A 137 -19.67 4.72 13.25
CA TRP A 137 -18.67 4.98 12.23
C TRP A 137 -18.23 6.43 12.24
N TRP A 138 -16.93 6.62 12.07
CA TRP A 138 -16.28 7.93 11.96
C TRP A 138 -15.48 8.01 10.67
N LEU A 139 -15.54 9.15 9.98
CA LEU A 139 -14.72 9.41 8.81
C LEU A 139 -13.33 9.85 9.29
N LEU A 140 -12.35 9.02 8.99
CA LEU A 140 -10.96 9.19 9.37
C LEU A 140 -10.17 9.64 8.15
N GLN A 141 -9.27 10.60 8.34
CA GLN A 141 -8.34 11.05 7.32
C GLN A 141 -6.93 11.10 7.88
N ASP A 142 -5.96 10.61 7.13
CA ASP A 142 -4.56 10.76 7.48
C ASP A 142 -4.19 12.27 7.57
N PRO A 143 -3.48 12.71 8.63
CA PRO A 143 -3.15 14.13 8.81
C PRO A 143 -2.06 14.63 7.86
N TYR A 144 -1.28 13.74 7.26
CA TYR A 144 -0.18 14.02 6.35
C TYR A 144 -0.57 13.82 4.87
N THR A 145 -1.52 12.93 4.57
CA THR A 145 -1.96 12.64 3.20
C THR A 145 -3.49 12.75 3.04
N GLU A 146 -3.96 13.33 1.93
CA GLU A 146 -5.41 13.45 1.66
C GLU A 146 -6.03 12.19 1.06
N ASN A 147 -5.22 11.20 0.67
CA ASN A 147 -5.70 10.01 -0.07
C ASN A 147 -6.13 8.86 0.85
N GLU A 148 -5.66 8.85 2.10
CA GLU A 148 -5.93 7.82 3.10
C GLU A 148 -7.13 8.27 3.95
N VAL A 149 -8.31 8.19 3.35
CA VAL A 149 -9.58 8.59 3.95
C VAL A 149 -10.60 7.45 3.93
N GLY A 150 -11.31 7.23 5.03
CA GLY A 150 -12.37 6.22 5.06
C GLY A 150 -13.08 6.11 6.40
N TRP A 151 -14.17 5.36 6.42
CA TRP A 151 -15.02 5.14 7.58
C TRP A 151 -14.49 3.99 8.44
N GLY A 152 -14.12 4.29 9.69
CA GLY A 152 -13.67 3.31 10.68
C GLY A 152 -14.67 3.14 11.81
N VAL A 153 -14.73 1.92 12.38
CA VAL A 153 -15.59 1.60 13.52
C VAL A 153 -15.01 2.16 14.82
N SER A 154 -15.82 2.90 15.58
CA SER A 154 -15.45 3.57 16.83
C SER A 154 -14.76 2.66 17.83
N ASN A 155 -15.18 1.40 17.93
CA ASN A 155 -14.63 0.44 18.89
C ASN A 155 -13.10 0.41 18.79
N TYR A 156 -12.55 0.40 17.58
CA TYR A 156 -11.11 0.30 17.38
C TYR A 156 -10.39 1.65 17.39
N LEU A 157 -11.01 2.70 17.95
CA LEU A 157 -10.48 4.07 17.98
C LEU A 157 -10.33 4.57 19.42
N GLY A 158 -9.12 5.00 19.77
CA GLY A 158 -8.81 5.70 21.01
C GLY A 158 -8.45 7.15 20.75
N VAL A 159 -9.12 8.12 21.40
CA VAL A 159 -8.77 9.54 21.29
C VAL A 159 -7.38 9.79 21.89
N VAL A 160 -6.52 10.47 21.14
CA VAL A 160 -5.17 10.86 21.56
C VAL A 160 -5.02 12.37 21.52
N GLN A 161 -4.14 12.90 22.37
CA GLN A 161 -3.78 14.32 22.29
C GLN A 161 -2.95 14.53 21.02
N ASN A 162 -3.23 15.63 20.30
CA ASN A 162 -2.59 15.99 19.03
C ASN A 162 -1.06 15.73 19.08
N PRO A 163 -0.53 14.88 18.18
CA PRO A 163 0.90 14.56 18.14
C PRO A 163 1.79 15.74 17.73
#